data_AF-A0A532U4R4-F1
#
_entry.id   AF-A0A532U4R4-F1
#
_cell.length_a   1.000
_cell.length_b   1.000
_cell.length_c   1.000
_cell.angle_alpha   90.00
_cell.angle_beta   90.00
_cell.angle_gamma   90.00
#
_symmetry.space_group_name_H-M   'P 1'
#
loop_
_entity.id
_entity.type
_entity.pdbx_description
1 polymer ?
#
loop_
_entity_poly.entity_id
_entity_poly.type
_entity_poly.pdbx_seq_one_letter_code
_entity_poly.pdbx_strand_id
1 'polypeptide(L)'
;MGESRSASKLPTGGIMAGGRLKFFVGGAIIVLVLGWLIFSNIEGATAHYLTVEELLAQGPSDQMVRVSGLVVGETIDWDPQELILRFEIADEGGSLPVVYQGVRP
;
A
#
# COMPACT_ATOMS: atom_id res chain seq x y z
N MET A 1 78.70 32.30 -11.97
CA MET A 1 77.66 32.73 -12.92
C MET A 1 77.04 31.46 -13.48
N GLY A 2 76.17 30.73 -12.76
CA GLY A 2 74.75 30.97 -12.47
C GLY A 2 74.07 29.63 -12.81
N GLU A 3 73.68 28.83 -11.81
CA GLU A 3 72.28 28.50 -11.47
C GLU A 3 71.53 27.78 -12.61
N SER A 4 70.72 26.74 -12.44
CA SER A 4 70.19 26.03 -11.28
C SER A 4 69.55 24.76 -11.84
N ARG A 5 69.93 23.61 -11.28
CA ARG A 5 69.04 22.56 -10.76
C ARG A 5 67.82 22.15 -11.60
N SER A 6 67.92 20.91 -12.09
CA SER A 6 66.82 19.98 -12.32
C SER A 6 65.69 20.15 -11.29
N ALA A 7 64.47 20.41 -11.76
CA ALA A 7 63.26 20.26 -10.98
C ALA A 7 62.28 19.41 -11.80
N SER A 8 62.14 18.16 -11.38
CA SER A 8 61.17 17.19 -11.84
C SER A 8 59.75 17.77 -11.79
N LYS A 9 59.02 17.63 -12.90
CA LYS A 9 57.57 17.75 -12.92
C LYS A 9 56.97 16.84 -11.85
N LEU A 10 56.20 17.41 -10.93
CA LEU A 10 55.28 16.68 -10.07
C LEU A 10 53.85 16.89 -10.63
N PRO A 11 53.13 15.84 -11.03
CA PRO A 11 51.68 15.95 -11.19
C PRO A 11 51.05 16.06 -9.79
N THR A 12 50.79 17.28 -9.36
CA THR A 12 50.08 17.54 -8.11
C THR A 12 48.61 17.13 -8.24
N GLY A 13 48.24 16.10 -7.50
CA GLY A 13 46.99 16.04 -6.75
C GLY A 13 45.72 15.74 -7.55
N GLY A 14 45.38 14.44 -7.58
CA GLY A 14 44.04 14.00 -7.96
C GLY A 14 42.94 14.54 -7.03
N ILE A 15 41.85 14.96 -7.67
CA ILE A 15 40.44 14.97 -7.24
C ILE A 15 40.18 15.22 -5.73
N MET A 16 40.22 16.48 -5.30
CA MET A 16 39.61 16.92 -4.03
C MET A 16 38.33 17.76 -4.27
N ALA A 17 37.40 17.23 -5.07
CA ALA A 17 36.07 17.81 -5.27
C ALA A 17 34.92 16.89 -4.80
N GLY A 18 35.23 15.78 -4.11
CA GLY A 18 34.27 14.71 -3.87
C GLY A 18 33.44 14.78 -2.58
N GLY A 19 33.86 15.53 -1.55
CA GLY A 19 33.22 15.46 -0.22
C GLY A 19 31.76 15.94 -0.21
N ARG A 20 31.53 17.16 -0.70
CA ARG A 20 30.19 17.78 -0.79
C ARG A 20 29.25 17.02 -1.73
N LEU A 21 29.75 16.55 -2.87
CA LEU A 21 28.93 15.82 -3.84
C LEU A 21 28.46 14.47 -3.27
N LYS A 22 29.30 13.78 -2.51
CA LYS A 22 28.95 12.53 -1.83
C LYS A 22 27.84 12.72 -0.79
N PHE A 23 27.82 13.87 -0.10
CA PHE A 23 26.75 14.24 0.83
C PHE A 23 25.43 14.53 0.11
N PHE A 24 25.46 15.27 -1.00
CA PHE A 24 24.26 15.52 -1.80
C PHE A 24 23.69 14.24 -2.41
N VAL A 25 24.55 13.37 -2.94
CA VAL A 25 24.13 12.08 -3.49
C VAL A 25 23.54 11.19 -2.39
N GLY A 26 24.18 11.12 -1.22
CA GLY A 26 23.66 10.37 -0.08
C GLY A 26 22.31 10.90 0.41
N GLY A 27 22.18 12.21 0.58
CA GLY A 27 20.92 12.85 0.98
C GLY A 27 19.81 12.65 -0.06
N ALA A 28 20.13 12.77 -1.34
CA ALA A 28 19.18 12.54 -2.43
C ALA A 28 18.65 11.10 -2.42
N ILE A 29 19.53 10.10 -2.23
CA ILE A 29 19.13 8.69 -2.14
C ILE A 29 18.19 8.47 -0.96
N ILE A 30 18.49 9.03 0.21
CA ILE A 30 17.63 8.90 1.40
C ILE A 30 16.25 9.50 1.13
N VAL A 31 16.17 10.71 0.58
CA VAL A 31 14.90 11.35 0.25
C VAL A 31 14.11 10.53 -0.76
N LEU A 32 14.77 9.96 -1.78
CA LEU A 32 14.15 9.12 -2.80
C LEU A 32 13.56 7.83 -2.20
N VAL A 33 14.32 7.15 -1.34
CA VAL A 33 13.89 5.93 -0.65
C VAL A 33 12.73 6.23 0.30
N LEU A 34 12.80 7.32 1.08
CA LEU A 34 11.71 7.72 1.97
C LEU A 34 10.45 8.09 1.20
N GLY A 35 10.57 8.85 0.10
CA GLY A 35 9.44 9.19 -0.76
C GLY A 35 8.80 7.95 -1.37
N TRP A 36 9.60 7.00 -1.85
CA TRP A 36 9.12 5.73 -2.36
C TRP A 36 8.43 4.89 -1.29
N LEU A 37 8.99 4.83 -0.07
CA LEU A 37 8.37 4.12 1.05
C LEU A 37 7.04 4.74 1.45
N ILE A 38 6.95 6.07 1.54
CA ILE A 38 5.69 6.76 1.86
C ILE A 38 4.63 6.42 0.80
N PHE A 39 4.97 6.55 -0.48
CA PHE A 39 4.05 6.22 -1.56
C PHE A 39 3.61 4.75 -1.53
N SER A 40 4.55 3.83 -1.35
CA SER A 40 4.29 2.39 -1.32
C SER A 40 3.52 1.93 -0.07
N ASN A 41 3.64 2.62 1.07
CA ASN A 41 2.96 2.22 2.31
C ASN A 41 1.51 2.72 2.40
N ILE A 42 1.09 3.67 1.57
CA ILE A 42 -0.29 4.14 1.55
C ILE A 42 -1.26 3.03 1.09
N GLU A 43 -0.79 2.05 0.31
CA GLU A 43 -1.62 0.93 -0.17
C GLU A 43 -1.94 -0.13 0.90
N GLY A 44 -1.15 -0.22 1.98
CA GLY A 44 -1.19 -1.37 2.91
C GLY A 44 -2.08 -1.21 4.15
N ALA A 45 -2.61 -0.02 4.42
CA ALA A 45 -3.21 0.30 5.74
C ALA A 45 -4.73 0.49 5.73
N THR A 46 -5.39 0.44 4.57
CA THR A 46 -6.86 0.41 4.52
C THR A 46 -7.29 -1.04 4.42
N ALA A 47 -7.85 -1.60 5.49
CA ALA A 47 -8.79 -2.68 5.31
C ALA A 47 -9.80 -2.15 4.28
N HIS A 48 -9.82 -2.73 3.08
CA HIS A 48 -10.66 -2.25 1.99
C HIS A 48 -12.11 -2.55 2.37
N TYR A 49 -12.70 -1.62 3.12
CA TYR A 49 -14.12 -1.55 3.41
C TYR A 49 -14.77 -1.02 2.15
N LEU A 50 -15.47 -1.89 1.44
CA LEU A 50 -16.29 -1.52 0.31
C LEU A 50 -17.72 -1.30 0.80
N THR A 51 -18.41 -0.33 0.20
CA THR A 51 -19.87 -0.27 0.29
C THR A 51 -20.48 -1.37 -0.58
N VAL A 52 -21.78 -1.64 -0.39
CA VAL A 52 -22.51 -2.58 -1.25
C VAL A 52 -22.46 -2.13 -2.72
N GLU A 53 -22.59 -0.82 -2.97
CA GLU A 53 -22.53 -0.25 -4.31
C GLU A 53 -21.18 -0.46 -4.99
N GLU A 54 -20.08 -0.18 -4.28
CA GLU A 54 -18.72 -0.33 -4.80
C GLU A 54 -18.41 -1.79 -5.12
N LEU A 55 -18.85 -2.73 -4.28
CA LEU A 55 -18.72 -4.16 -4.54
C LEU A 55 -19.47 -4.59 -5.80
N LEU A 56 -20.73 -4.15 -5.93
CA LEU A 56 -21.56 -4.46 -7.10
C LEU A 56 -20.98 -3.88 -8.39
N ALA A 57 -20.39 -2.68 -8.33
CA ALA A 57 -19.74 -2.03 -9.45
C ALA A 57 -18.42 -2.72 -9.87
N GLN A 58 -17.67 -3.26 -8.90
CA GLN A 58 -16.39 -3.93 -9.15
C GLN A 58 -16.57 -5.33 -9.76
N GLY A 59 -17.69 -6.00 -9.45
CA GLY A 59 -18.04 -7.30 -9.99
C GLY A 59 -17.31 -8.48 -9.30
N PRO A 60 -17.45 -9.70 -9.82
CA PRO A 60 -16.90 -10.90 -9.18
C PRO A 60 -15.37 -10.84 -9.13
N SER A 61 -14.83 -11.02 -7.92
CA SER A 61 -13.39 -11.00 -7.62
C SER A 61 -13.05 -12.14 -6.66
N ASP A 62 -11.80 -12.63 -6.71
CA ASP A 62 -11.27 -13.64 -5.78
C ASP A 62 -10.63 -12.98 -4.53
N GLN A 63 -10.77 -11.66 -4.41
CA GLN A 63 -10.22 -10.90 -3.28
C GLN A 63 -11.19 -10.92 -2.10
N MET A 64 -10.66 -11.20 -0.90
CA MET A 64 -11.43 -11.10 0.32
C MET A 64 -11.56 -9.63 0.74
N VAL A 65 -12.78 -9.11 0.68
CA VAL A 65 -13.12 -7.73 1.01
C VAL A 65 -14.04 -7.69 2.23
N ARG A 66 -14.00 -6.58 2.97
CA ARG A 66 -14.96 -6.32 4.03
C ARG A 66 -16.04 -5.40 3.47
N VAL A 67 -17.29 -5.77 3.69
CA VAL A 67 -18.45 -4.99 3.21
C VAL A 67 -19.25 -4.54 4.41
N SER A 68 -19.56 -3.26 4.45
CA SER A 68 -20.45 -2.68 5.47
C SER A 68 -21.85 -2.49 4.86
N GLY A 69 -22.88 -2.85 5.62
CA GLY A 69 -24.27 -2.67 5.21
C GLY A 69 -25.22 -2.90 6.38
N LEU A 70 -26.45 -2.41 6.24
CA LEU A 70 -27.52 -2.60 7.22
C LEU A 70 -28.22 -3.93 6.97
N VAL A 71 -28.37 -4.77 7.99
CA VAL A 71 -29.07 -6.05 7.86
C VAL A 71 -30.57 -5.81 7.67
N VAL A 72 -31.14 -6.41 6.63
CA VAL A 72 -32.58 -6.37 6.37
C VAL A 72 -33.24 -7.47 7.20
N GLY A 73 -33.84 -7.12 8.34
CA GLY A 73 -34.33 -8.08 9.34
C GLY A 73 -35.32 -9.13 8.81
N GLU A 74 -36.14 -8.79 7.82
CA GLU A 74 -37.12 -9.71 7.20
C GLU A 74 -36.48 -10.82 6.35
N THR A 75 -35.21 -10.69 5.99
CA THR A 75 -34.47 -11.64 5.13
C THR A 75 -33.66 -12.68 5.91
N ILE A 76 -33.69 -12.62 7.24
CA ILE A 76 -32.91 -13.51 8.09
C ILE A 76 -33.53 -14.91 8.05
N ASP A 77 -32.84 -15.83 7.38
CA ASP A 77 -33.20 -17.25 7.25
C ASP A 77 -32.12 -18.12 7.90
N TRP A 78 -32.52 -18.93 8.87
CA TRP A 78 -31.61 -19.78 9.64
C TRP A 78 -31.95 -21.25 9.41
N ASP A 79 -31.00 -21.98 8.84
CA ASP A 79 -31.04 -23.43 8.71
C ASP A 79 -30.16 -24.09 9.79
N PRO A 80 -30.74 -24.62 10.87
CA PRO A 80 -30.00 -25.30 11.93
C PRO A 80 -29.49 -26.70 11.51
N GLN A 81 -30.03 -27.30 10.45
CA GLN A 81 -29.59 -28.61 9.97
C GLN A 81 -28.28 -28.48 9.19
N GLU A 82 -28.18 -27.45 8.35
CA GLU A 82 -26.98 -27.18 7.55
C GLU A 82 -26.00 -26.19 8.21
N LEU A 83 -26.37 -25.58 9.35
CA LEU A 83 -25.62 -24.50 10.01
C LEU A 83 -25.37 -23.30 9.07
N ILE A 84 -26.40 -22.95 8.29
CA ILE A 84 -26.35 -21.86 7.32
C ILE A 84 -27.28 -20.74 7.76
N LEU A 85 -26.73 -19.53 7.85
CA LEU A 85 -27.46 -18.30 8.06
C LEU A 85 -27.45 -17.47 6.77
N ARG A 86 -28.61 -17.20 6.21
CA ARG A 86 -28.79 -16.35 5.03
C ARG A 86 -29.46 -15.06 5.46
N PHE A 87 -28.97 -13.93 4.96
CA PHE A 87 -29.57 -12.62 5.20
C PHE A 87 -29.12 -11.66 4.10
N GLU A 88 -29.87 -10.59 3.90
CA GLU A 88 -29.47 -9.51 3.03
C GLU A 88 -28.92 -8.34 3.84
N ILE A 89 -27.88 -7.72 3.30
CA ILE A 89 -27.44 -6.39 3.73
C ILE A 89 -27.80 -5.37 2.65
N ALA A 90 -28.21 -4.18 3.07
CA ALA A 90 -28.54 -3.09 2.18
C ALA A 90 -27.78 -1.82 2.57
N ASP A 91 -27.52 -0.99 1.57
CA ASP A 91 -26.99 0.37 1.70
C ASP A 91 -27.72 1.27 0.70
N GLU A 92 -27.40 2.57 0.66
CA GLU A 92 -28.06 3.54 -0.24
C GLU A 92 -28.02 3.12 -1.73
N GLY A 93 -26.99 2.36 -2.14
CA GLY A 93 -26.78 1.94 -3.53
C GLY A 93 -27.25 0.53 -3.89
N GLY A 94 -27.84 -0.26 -2.98
CA GLY A 94 -28.40 -1.58 -3.33
C GLY A 94 -28.47 -2.60 -2.19
N SER A 95 -28.82 -3.85 -2.52
CA SER A 95 -28.82 -4.99 -1.59
C SER A 95 -27.86 -6.09 -2.04
N LEU A 96 -27.28 -6.79 -1.06
CA LEU A 96 -26.35 -7.90 -1.24
C LEU A 96 -26.81 -9.11 -0.42
N PRO A 97 -27.08 -10.26 -1.04
CA PRO A 97 -27.34 -11.49 -0.32
C PRO A 97 -26.07 -12.05 0.31
N VAL A 98 -26.13 -12.40 1.59
CA VAL A 98 -25.04 -12.94 2.40
C VAL A 98 -25.40 -14.35 2.85
N VAL A 99 -24.44 -15.27 2.70
CA VAL A 99 -24.52 -16.65 3.22
C VAL A 99 -23.38 -16.86 4.20
N TYR A 100 -23.72 -17.07 5.46
CA TYR A 100 -22.78 -17.38 6.53
C TYR A 100 -22.89 -18.86 6.90
N GLN A 101 -21.79 -19.59 6.81
CA GLN A 101 -21.71 -21.00 7.17
C GLN A 101 -20.96 -21.13 8.49
N GLY A 102 -21.68 -21.47 9.57
CA GLY A 102 -21.07 -21.56 10.90
C GLY A 102 -22.09 -21.53 12.03
N VAL A 103 -21.58 -21.66 13.26
CA VAL A 103 -22.40 -21.44 14.46
C VAL A 103 -22.83 -19.98 14.49
N ARG A 104 -24.13 -19.74 14.65
CA ARG A 104 -24.68 -18.39 14.78
C ARG A 104 -23.91 -17.63 15.86
N PRO A 105 -23.26 -16.50 15.54
CA PRO A 105 -22.51 -15.70 16.51
C PRO A 105 -23.37 -15.11 17.63
#